data_AF-A0A410WQ47-F1
#
_entry.id   AF-A0A410WQ47-F1
#
_cell.length_a   1.000
_cell.length_b   1.000
_cell.length_c   1.000
_cell.angle_alpha   90.00
_cell.angle_beta   90.00
_cell.angle_gamma   90.00
#
_symmetry.space_group_name_H-M   'P 1'
#
loop_
_entity.id
_entity.type
_entity.pdbx_description
1 polymer ?
#
loop_
_entity_poly.entity_id
_entity_poly.type
_entity_poly.pdbx_seq_one_letter_code
_entity_poly.pdbx_strand_id
1 'polypeptide(L)'
;MADHRQDEQRPKSNTPNQYELRQRENDDVSMEYTGASDNRKSSSNGKKRNKHRFWIGITGLITFGMFMYFQGSTGSIKDVQSNGIGKGMKAGIQLAAADDSAGLEARDFKIEMKKNTTTSRMLIWDFAAEDGDVVTVKVDGNILQANITIMHSPVALDIPIPSAVEIIGVKDGGGGITYGVKFPGAVQNNAYFNAAPVGSSNVYTITGQ
;
A
#
# COMPACT_ATOMS: atom_id res chain seq x y z
N MET A 1 -26.64 -59.69 -10.50
CA MET A 1 -26.78 -60.45 -9.24
C MET A 1 -26.75 -59.45 -8.10
N ALA A 2 -27.83 -59.43 -7.30
CA ALA A 2 -28.10 -58.85 -5.96
C ALA A 2 -27.30 -57.60 -5.50
N ASP A 3 -27.86 -56.44 -5.14
CA ASP A 3 -29.02 -56.03 -4.28
C ASP A 3 -28.68 -55.87 -2.77
N HIS A 4 -29.31 -54.85 -2.17
CA HIS A 4 -29.41 -54.35 -0.77
C HIS A 4 -28.45 -53.20 -0.37
N ARG A 5 -28.87 -51.93 -0.18
CA ARG A 5 -29.97 -51.22 0.57
C ARG A 5 -29.90 -51.27 2.10
N GLN A 6 -29.77 -50.09 2.73
CA GLN A 6 -30.72 -49.43 3.67
C GLN A 6 -30.01 -48.17 4.25
N ASP A 7 -30.46 -46.93 3.97
CA ASP A 7 -31.62 -46.18 4.52
C ASP A 7 -31.43 -45.69 5.97
N GLU A 8 -31.38 -44.37 6.15
CA GLU A 8 -32.10 -43.73 7.25
C GLU A 8 -32.49 -42.28 6.94
N GLN A 9 -33.80 -42.03 6.94
CA GLN A 9 -34.46 -40.73 6.76
C GLN A 9 -35.05 -40.24 8.10
N ARG A 10 -34.83 -38.95 8.41
CA ARG A 10 -35.74 -37.93 9.00
C ARG A 10 -36.57 -38.19 10.28
N PRO A 11 -36.81 -37.12 11.09
CA PRO A 11 -38.05 -36.31 10.98
C PRO A 11 -37.80 -34.77 11.13
N LYS A 12 -38.46 -33.82 10.44
CA LYS A 12 -39.78 -33.12 10.70
C LYS A 12 -40.03 -32.82 12.20
N SER A 13 -40.52 -31.68 12.70
CA SER A 13 -41.09 -30.40 12.21
C SER A 13 -41.31 -29.48 13.44
N ASN A 14 -41.47 -28.15 13.25
CA ASN A 14 -42.51 -27.27 13.84
C ASN A 14 -42.10 -25.78 13.92
N THR A 15 -42.68 -24.96 13.03
CA THR A 15 -43.11 -23.55 13.27
C THR A 15 -44.44 -23.58 14.07
N PRO A 16 -44.99 -22.50 14.71
CA PRO A 16 -45.04 -21.10 14.22
C PRO A 16 -44.92 -19.97 15.29
N ASN A 17 -44.71 -18.72 14.88
CA ASN A 17 -45.66 -17.63 15.16
C ASN A 17 -45.27 -16.28 14.52
N GLN A 18 -46.26 -15.71 13.83
CA GLN A 18 -46.35 -14.31 13.43
C GLN A 18 -46.66 -13.45 14.65
N TYR A 19 -46.04 -12.26 14.75
CA TYR A 19 -46.68 -11.09 15.34
C TYR A 19 -46.27 -9.85 14.54
N GLU A 20 -47.30 -9.29 13.90
CA GLU A 20 -47.37 -8.01 13.24
C GLU A 20 -47.58 -6.92 14.33
N LEU A 21 -46.89 -5.78 14.26
CA LEU A 21 -47.39 -4.55 14.88
C LEU A 21 -46.98 -3.33 14.05
N ARG A 22 -47.93 -2.88 13.22
CA ARG A 22 -48.05 -1.51 12.71
C ARG A 22 -48.72 -0.62 13.76
N GLN A 23 -48.46 0.69 13.65
CA GLN A 23 -49.22 1.89 14.12
C GLN A 23 -48.36 2.78 15.03
N ARG A 24 -48.44 4.11 15.00
CA ARG A 24 -48.96 5.14 14.06
C ARG A 24 -48.50 6.47 14.68
N GLU A 25 -48.22 7.43 13.82
CA GLU A 25 -48.19 8.88 14.01
C GLU A 25 -49.32 9.41 14.92
N ASN A 26 -49.01 10.45 15.72
CA ASN A 26 -49.90 11.55 16.09
C ASN A 26 -49.11 12.63 16.85
N ASP A 27 -48.88 13.75 16.17
CA ASP A 27 -48.75 15.07 16.79
C ASP A 27 -50.09 15.45 17.44
N ASP A 28 -50.09 16.04 18.64
CA ASP A 28 -50.86 17.27 18.87
C ASP A 28 -50.49 17.99 20.18
N VAL A 29 -50.67 19.29 20.11
CA VAL A 29 -50.26 20.36 21.03
C VAL A 29 -51.21 20.50 22.23
N SER A 30 -50.69 20.96 23.37
CA SER A 30 -51.44 21.77 24.34
C SER A 30 -50.48 22.65 25.17
N MET A 31 -50.50 23.97 24.95
CA MET A 31 -49.95 24.99 25.84
C MET A 31 -51.00 25.32 26.93
N GLU A 32 -50.58 25.48 28.19
CA GLU A 32 -51.05 26.61 29.01
C GLU A 32 -50.19 26.86 30.27
N TYR A 33 -50.27 28.12 30.72
CA TYR A 33 -49.38 28.90 31.57
C TYR A 33 -49.65 28.77 33.08
N THR A 34 -48.75 29.39 33.86
CA THR A 34 -48.81 29.95 35.24
C THR A 34 -47.79 29.29 36.17
N GLY A 35 -47.04 29.97 37.04
CA GLY A 35 -46.90 31.37 37.37
C GLY A 35 -45.92 31.48 38.56
N ALA A 36 -45.10 32.53 38.56
CA ALA A 36 -44.37 33.19 39.66
C ALA A 36 -43.90 32.40 40.91
N SER A 37 -42.61 32.53 41.27
CA SER A 37 -42.20 33.18 42.54
C SER A 37 -40.68 33.27 42.71
N ASP A 38 -40.29 34.40 43.29
CA ASP A 38 -38.94 34.90 43.50
C ASP A 38 -38.08 34.12 44.54
N ASN A 39 -36.77 34.35 44.39
CA ASN A 39 -35.84 34.83 45.43
C ASN A 39 -34.77 33.89 46.04
N ARG A 40 -33.52 34.40 45.92
CA ARG A 40 -32.34 34.35 46.82
C ARG A 40 -31.20 33.34 46.60
N LYS A 41 -30.06 33.98 46.28
CA LYS A 41 -28.68 33.83 46.79
C LYS A 41 -27.77 32.70 46.26
N SER A 42 -26.83 33.15 45.43
CA SER A 42 -25.36 33.02 45.55
C SER A 42 -24.77 31.64 45.87
N SER A 43 -24.02 31.05 44.92
CA SER A 43 -22.61 30.65 45.16
C SER A 43 -21.88 30.18 43.88
N SER A 44 -20.73 30.80 43.64
CA SER A 44 -19.46 30.31 43.06
C SER A 44 -19.39 29.31 41.88
N ASN A 45 -18.56 29.71 40.91
CA ASN A 45 -17.54 28.93 40.18
C ASN A 45 -17.94 27.76 39.27
N GLY A 46 -17.53 27.90 38.01
CA GLY A 46 -17.26 26.75 37.13
C GLY A 46 -17.42 27.03 35.66
N LYS A 47 -16.54 27.83 35.06
CA LYS A 47 -16.49 28.04 33.60
C LYS A 47 -16.02 26.72 32.93
N LYS A 48 -16.94 25.78 32.68
CA LYS A 48 -16.70 24.57 31.89
C LYS A 48 -16.51 24.96 30.42
N ARG A 49 -15.26 25.14 29.99
CA ARG A 49 -14.91 25.23 28.57
C ARG A 49 -14.90 23.82 27.97
N ASN A 50 -15.68 23.63 26.92
CA ASN A 50 -15.88 22.35 26.22
C ASN A 50 -14.58 21.90 25.50
N LYS A 51 -13.69 21.20 26.22
CA LYS A 51 -12.39 20.72 25.73
C LYS A 51 -12.49 19.70 24.57
N HIS A 52 -13.65 19.09 24.36
CA HIS A 52 -13.85 18.07 23.32
C HIS A 52 -13.84 18.61 21.88
N ARG A 53 -14.22 19.87 21.66
CA ARG A 53 -14.26 20.45 20.31
C ARG A 53 -12.87 20.80 19.76
N PHE A 54 -11.90 20.99 20.64
CA PHE A 54 -10.52 21.33 20.25
C PHE A 54 -9.72 20.08 19.85
N TRP A 55 -10.02 18.92 20.45
CA TRP A 55 -9.32 17.67 20.18
C TRP A 55 -9.72 17.03 18.85
N ILE A 56 -11.00 17.10 18.47
CA ILE A 56 -11.48 16.56 17.17
C ILE A 56 -10.85 17.31 15.99
N GLY A 57 -10.65 18.63 16.11
CA GLY A 57 -10.02 19.45 15.06
C GLY A 57 -8.53 19.14 14.84
N ILE A 58 -7.78 18.88 15.93
CA ILE A 58 -6.36 18.51 15.84
C ILE A 58 -6.20 17.10 15.26
N THR A 59 -7.05 16.15 15.68
CA THR A 59 -6.98 14.77 15.18
C THR A 59 -7.28 14.71 13.69
N GLY A 60 -8.30 15.45 13.21
CA GLY A 60 -8.64 15.55 11.79
C GLY A 60 -7.55 16.23 10.93
N LEU A 61 -6.83 17.22 11.48
CA LEU A 61 -5.73 17.88 10.78
C LEU A 61 -4.49 16.99 10.65
N ILE A 62 -4.24 16.13 11.64
CA ILE A 62 -3.14 15.14 11.61
C ILE A 62 -3.47 14.03 10.61
N THR A 63 -4.69 13.49 10.58
CA THR A 63 -5.08 12.47 9.59
C THR A 63 -5.16 13.03 8.17
N PHE A 64 -5.64 14.27 7.99
CA PHE A 64 -5.64 14.91 6.67
C PHE A 64 -4.21 15.29 6.21
N GLY A 65 -3.34 15.71 7.13
CA GLY A 65 -1.92 15.96 6.84
C GLY A 65 -1.14 14.69 6.49
N MET A 66 -1.48 13.54 7.10
CA MET A 66 -0.93 12.23 6.71
C MET A 66 -1.47 11.76 5.35
N PHE A 67 -2.73 12.04 5.01
CA PHE A 67 -3.29 11.70 3.70
C PHE A 67 -2.65 12.50 2.55
N MET A 68 -2.30 13.77 2.79
CA MET A 68 -1.61 14.63 1.81
C MET A 68 -0.13 14.27 1.62
N TYR A 69 0.53 13.62 2.58
CA TYR A 69 1.92 13.16 2.42
C TYR A 69 2.05 11.95 1.48
N PHE A 70 0.94 11.23 1.24
CA PHE A 70 0.83 10.13 0.29
C PHE A 70 0.20 10.56 -1.04
N GLN A 71 0.28 11.85 -1.40
CA GLN A 71 0.00 12.26 -2.77
C GLN A 71 1.15 11.76 -3.67
N GLY A 72 0.99 10.52 -4.14
CA GLY A 72 1.91 9.82 -5.00
C GLY A 72 2.30 10.69 -6.20
N SER A 73 3.59 10.69 -6.53
CA SER A 73 4.07 11.22 -7.80
C SER A 73 3.26 10.61 -8.95
N THR A 74 2.75 11.44 -9.86
CA THR A 74 1.96 11.02 -11.01
C THR A 74 2.89 10.40 -12.07
N GLY A 75 3.15 9.10 -11.96
CA GLY A 75 3.74 8.31 -13.03
C GLY A 75 2.72 7.27 -13.50
N SER A 76 2.64 7.04 -14.80
CA SER A 76 1.80 5.98 -15.36
C SER A 76 2.67 4.89 -15.97
N ILE A 77 2.15 3.66 -16.06
CA ILE A 77 2.88 2.56 -16.70
C ILE A 77 3.28 2.89 -18.15
N LYS A 78 2.46 3.68 -18.87
CA LYS A 78 2.72 4.10 -20.25
C LYS A 78 4.01 4.92 -20.38
N ASP A 79 4.40 5.64 -19.34
CA ASP A 79 5.60 6.48 -19.34
C ASP A 79 6.89 5.65 -19.30
N VAL A 80 6.80 4.40 -18.82
CA VAL A 80 7.95 3.52 -18.61
C VAL A 80 7.91 2.27 -19.47
N GLN A 81 6.77 1.91 -20.05
CA GLN A 81 6.59 0.64 -20.77
C GLN A 81 7.63 0.40 -21.88
N SER A 82 8.05 1.45 -22.57
CA SER A 82 9.00 1.33 -23.69
C SER A 82 10.44 1.03 -23.26
N ASN A 83 10.91 1.65 -22.19
CA ASN A 83 12.34 1.65 -21.82
C ASN A 83 12.62 1.24 -20.37
N GLY A 84 11.59 1.08 -19.55
CA GLY A 84 11.68 0.83 -18.12
C GLY A 84 12.22 2.02 -17.32
N ILE A 85 12.16 3.26 -17.82
CA ILE A 85 12.77 4.44 -17.15
C ILE A 85 11.71 5.48 -16.80
N GLY A 86 11.41 5.59 -15.50
CA GLY A 86 10.59 6.67 -14.95
C GLY A 86 11.44 7.88 -14.58
N LYS A 87 11.47 8.88 -15.45
CA LYS A 87 12.22 10.12 -15.22
C LYS A 87 11.72 10.86 -14.00
N GLY A 88 12.59 11.10 -13.03
CA GLY A 88 12.27 11.81 -11.79
C GLY A 88 11.25 11.11 -10.88
N MET A 89 10.82 9.89 -11.19
CA MET A 89 9.86 9.16 -10.37
C MET A 89 10.47 8.78 -9.01
N LYS A 90 9.63 8.80 -7.97
CA LYS A 90 10.02 8.44 -6.60
C LYS A 90 10.05 6.92 -6.44
N ALA A 91 10.83 6.44 -5.47
CA ALA A 91 10.75 5.05 -5.05
C ALA A 91 9.41 4.78 -4.36
N GLY A 92 8.89 3.56 -4.50
CA GLY A 92 7.60 3.14 -3.93
C GLY A 92 6.38 3.62 -4.71
N ILE A 93 6.57 4.14 -5.92
CA ILE A 93 5.45 4.47 -6.80
C ILE A 93 4.81 3.19 -7.33
N GLN A 94 3.49 3.12 -7.24
CA GLN A 94 2.68 2.10 -7.89
C GLN A 94 2.27 2.61 -9.28
N LEU A 95 2.55 1.84 -10.33
CA LEU A 95 2.23 2.19 -11.72
C LEU A 95 1.12 1.34 -12.33
N ALA A 96 0.84 0.17 -11.76
CA ALA A 96 -0.20 -0.74 -12.20
C ALA A 96 -0.99 -1.29 -11.00
N ALA A 97 -2.26 -1.61 -11.22
CA ALA A 97 -3.12 -2.20 -10.19
C ALA A 97 -3.17 -3.73 -10.26
N ALA A 98 -2.58 -4.33 -11.29
CA ALA A 98 -2.48 -5.76 -11.52
C ALA A 98 -1.17 -6.07 -12.25
N ASP A 99 -0.65 -7.28 -12.03
CA ASP A 99 0.62 -7.76 -12.58
C ASP A 99 0.54 -8.36 -13.97
N ASP A 100 -0.65 -8.42 -14.60
CA ASP A 100 -0.80 -8.84 -16.01
C ASP A 100 0.23 -8.08 -16.84
N SER A 101 1.33 -8.79 -17.13
CA SER A 101 2.69 -8.23 -17.21
C SER A 101 2.64 -6.83 -17.74
N ALA A 102 3.07 -5.83 -16.94
CA ALA A 102 2.89 -4.40 -17.16
C ALA A 102 3.42 -3.83 -18.52
N GLY A 103 3.71 -4.72 -19.47
CA GLY A 103 4.25 -4.54 -20.79
C GLY A 103 5.77 -4.50 -20.77
N LEU A 104 6.38 -4.77 -19.61
CA LEU A 104 7.80 -4.65 -19.41
C LEU A 104 8.50 -5.97 -19.74
N GLU A 105 9.41 -5.88 -20.69
CA GLU A 105 10.39 -6.92 -20.94
C GLU A 105 11.59 -6.74 -20.00
N ALA A 106 12.11 -7.88 -19.52
CA ALA A 106 13.35 -7.99 -18.75
C ALA A 106 14.51 -7.31 -19.49
N ARG A 107 15.31 -6.51 -18.79
CA ARG A 107 16.42 -5.75 -19.37
C ARG A 107 17.47 -5.33 -18.37
N ASP A 108 18.67 -5.07 -18.89
CA ASP A 108 19.78 -4.51 -18.12
C ASP A 108 19.82 -2.99 -18.18
N PHE A 109 20.40 -2.37 -17.14
CA PHE A 109 20.56 -0.92 -17.07
C PHE A 109 21.99 -0.51 -16.76
N LYS A 110 22.38 0.66 -17.28
CA LYS A 110 23.62 1.35 -16.91
C LYS A 110 23.26 2.60 -16.14
N ILE A 111 23.82 2.75 -14.95
CA ILE A 111 23.53 3.86 -14.05
C ILE A 111 24.82 4.56 -13.69
N GLU A 112 24.84 5.85 -13.99
CA GLU A 112 25.94 6.72 -13.65
C GLU A 112 25.66 7.45 -12.34
N MET A 113 26.59 7.32 -11.41
CA MET A 113 26.54 7.95 -10.10
C MET A 113 27.27 9.30 -10.14
N LYS A 114 26.85 10.24 -9.28
CA LYS A 114 27.55 11.52 -9.13
C LYS A 114 29.01 11.31 -8.72
N LYS A 115 29.87 12.26 -9.09
CA LYS A 115 31.30 12.26 -8.73
C LYS A 115 31.53 11.99 -7.25
N ASN A 116 32.59 11.25 -6.95
CA ASN A 116 33.01 10.89 -5.59
C ASN A 116 31.99 10.06 -4.79
N THR A 117 31.00 9.45 -5.44
CA THR A 117 30.09 8.50 -4.77
C THR A 117 30.76 7.13 -4.67
N THR A 118 31.10 6.70 -3.46
CA THR A 118 31.74 5.40 -3.18
C THR A 118 30.75 4.33 -2.74
N THR A 119 29.58 4.74 -2.25
CA THR A 119 28.49 3.86 -1.80
C THR A 119 27.15 4.48 -2.15
N SER A 120 26.14 3.67 -2.43
CA SER A 120 24.77 4.12 -2.67
C SER A 120 23.75 3.22 -2.00
N ARG A 121 22.58 3.79 -1.71
CA ARG A 121 21.44 3.07 -1.16
C ARG A 121 20.50 2.67 -2.28
N MET A 122 20.64 1.47 -2.82
CA MET A 122 19.66 0.95 -3.76
C MET A 122 18.32 0.79 -3.05
N LEU A 123 17.25 1.29 -3.67
CA LEU A 123 15.88 1.10 -3.24
C LEU A 123 15.19 0.16 -4.23
N ILE A 124 14.57 -0.90 -3.75
CA ILE A 124 13.81 -1.86 -4.56
C ILE A 124 12.40 -2.03 -4.00
N TRP A 125 11.39 -2.07 -4.85
CA TRP A 125 9.99 -2.24 -4.47
C TRP A 125 9.21 -2.93 -5.59
N ASP A 126 8.06 -3.49 -5.27
CA ASP A 126 7.07 -3.92 -6.25
C ASP A 126 6.20 -2.71 -6.65
N PHE A 127 6.06 -2.44 -7.95
CA PHE A 127 5.31 -1.29 -8.47
C PHE A 127 3.91 -1.64 -9.00
N ALA A 128 3.51 -2.92 -9.00
CA ALA A 128 2.25 -3.39 -9.56
C ALA A 128 1.28 -3.85 -8.46
N ALA A 129 1.00 -5.15 -8.30
CA ALA A 129 0.16 -5.66 -7.23
C ALA A 129 0.98 -6.39 -6.16
N GLU A 130 0.76 -6.05 -4.89
CA GLU A 130 1.41 -6.75 -3.77
C GLU A 130 0.85 -8.17 -3.60
N ASP A 131 1.39 -9.13 -4.35
CA ASP A 131 1.00 -10.54 -4.30
C ASP A 131 2.08 -11.47 -3.73
N GLY A 132 3.20 -10.89 -3.29
CA GLY A 132 4.23 -11.59 -2.54
C GLY A 132 5.37 -12.14 -3.39
N ASP A 133 5.70 -11.43 -4.46
CA ASP A 133 6.91 -11.59 -5.23
C ASP A 133 8.18 -11.62 -4.38
N VAL A 134 9.11 -12.49 -4.77
CA VAL A 134 10.38 -12.70 -4.08
C VAL A 134 11.54 -12.62 -5.05
N VAL A 135 12.57 -11.86 -4.66
CA VAL A 135 13.81 -11.70 -5.43
C VAL A 135 15.05 -11.96 -4.57
N THR A 136 16.17 -12.24 -5.23
CA THR A 136 17.50 -12.26 -4.62
C THR A 136 18.36 -11.18 -5.28
N VAL A 137 19.13 -10.45 -4.47
CA VAL A 137 20.05 -9.41 -4.94
C VAL A 137 21.48 -9.87 -4.73
N LYS A 138 22.28 -9.83 -5.81
CA LYS A 138 23.73 -10.00 -5.76
C LYS A 138 24.46 -8.71 -6.13
N VAL A 139 25.67 -8.56 -5.61
CA VAL A 139 26.60 -7.50 -5.97
C VAL A 139 27.94 -8.13 -6.31
N ASP A 140 28.43 -7.86 -7.52
CA ASP A 140 29.68 -8.40 -8.05
C ASP A 140 29.77 -9.93 -7.91
N GLY A 141 28.65 -10.61 -8.19
CA GLY A 141 28.51 -12.07 -8.11
C GLY A 141 28.25 -12.63 -6.71
N ASN A 142 28.39 -11.84 -5.65
CA ASN A 142 28.15 -12.27 -4.27
C ASN A 142 26.71 -11.96 -3.85
N ILE A 143 26.05 -12.89 -3.14
CA ILE A 143 24.71 -12.64 -2.60
C ILE A 143 24.81 -11.55 -1.53
N LEU A 144 24.19 -10.40 -1.81
CA LEU A 144 24.04 -9.32 -0.83
C LEU A 144 22.87 -9.63 0.10
N GLN A 145 21.73 -10.01 -0.48
CA GLN A 145 20.55 -10.43 0.27
C GLN A 145 19.67 -11.38 -0.55
N ALA A 146 19.31 -12.51 0.07
CA ALA A 146 18.48 -13.53 -0.55
C ALA A 146 17.02 -13.43 -0.09
N ASN A 147 16.11 -13.91 -0.94
CA ASN A 147 14.69 -14.10 -0.64
C ASN A 147 14.00 -12.84 -0.07
N ILE A 148 14.24 -11.69 -0.69
CA ILE A 148 13.55 -10.45 -0.36
C ILE A 148 12.14 -10.53 -0.92
N THR A 149 11.14 -10.55 -0.06
CA THR A 149 9.77 -10.29 -0.48
C THR A 149 9.62 -8.80 -0.78
N ILE A 150 9.34 -8.46 -2.03
CA ILE A 150 9.12 -7.08 -2.45
C ILE A 150 7.66 -6.69 -2.26
N MET A 151 7.45 -5.44 -1.88
CA MET A 151 6.15 -4.82 -1.61
C MET A 151 6.21 -3.38 -2.18
N HIS A 152 5.13 -2.62 -2.16
CA HIS A 152 5.15 -1.20 -2.55
C HIS A 152 6.05 -0.37 -1.65
N SER A 153 6.22 -0.77 -0.39
CA SER A 153 7.20 -0.16 0.50
C SER A 153 8.63 -0.52 0.10
N PRO A 154 9.49 0.46 -0.26
CA PRO A 154 10.83 0.14 -0.74
C PRO A 154 11.73 -0.46 0.33
N VAL A 155 12.42 -1.54 -0.04
CA VAL A 155 13.54 -2.12 0.70
C VAL A 155 14.82 -1.38 0.29
N ALA A 156 15.62 -1.01 1.28
CA ALA A 156 16.88 -0.31 1.08
C ALA A 156 18.08 -1.24 1.27
N LEU A 157 18.96 -1.31 0.29
CA LEU A 157 20.21 -2.07 0.30
C LEU A 157 21.39 -1.13 0.03
N ASP A 158 22.41 -1.17 0.88
CA ASP A 158 23.62 -0.38 0.67
C ASP A 158 24.58 -1.17 -0.23
N ILE A 159 25.06 -0.52 -1.31
CA ILE A 159 25.93 -1.11 -2.33
C ILE A 159 27.21 -0.28 -2.52
N PRO A 160 28.35 -0.92 -2.82
CA PRO A 160 29.57 -0.23 -3.24
C PRO A 160 29.43 0.36 -4.65
N ILE A 161 30.25 1.36 -4.98
CA ILE A 161 30.36 1.94 -6.33
C ILE A 161 31.85 2.01 -6.72
N PRO A 162 32.22 1.57 -7.94
CA PRO A 162 31.38 0.92 -8.95
C PRO A 162 31.02 -0.53 -8.55
N SER A 163 29.93 -1.05 -9.13
CA SER A 163 29.51 -2.45 -8.93
C SER A 163 28.56 -2.92 -10.03
N ALA A 164 28.42 -4.24 -10.18
CA ALA A 164 27.32 -4.86 -10.92
C ALA A 164 26.30 -5.44 -9.95
N VAL A 165 25.08 -4.89 -9.93
CA VAL A 165 23.98 -5.42 -9.13
C VAL A 165 23.11 -6.33 -9.99
N GLU A 166 22.95 -7.58 -9.58
CA GLU A 166 22.10 -8.57 -10.24
C GLU A 166 20.86 -8.80 -9.38
N ILE A 167 19.67 -8.68 -9.98
CA ILE A 167 18.39 -8.98 -9.33
C ILE A 167 17.79 -10.21 -10.01
N ILE A 168 17.51 -11.24 -9.22
CA ILE A 168 17.08 -12.56 -9.68
C ILE A 168 15.67 -12.82 -9.18
N GLY A 169 14.76 -13.20 -10.07
CA GLY A 169 13.41 -13.62 -9.71
C GLY A 169 13.42 -15.00 -9.03
N VAL A 170 12.82 -15.12 -7.85
CA VAL A 170 12.82 -16.37 -7.06
C VAL A 170 11.42 -17.01 -7.01
N LYS A 171 10.40 -16.21 -6.70
CA LYS A 171 9.03 -16.68 -6.57
C LYS A 171 8.09 -15.60 -7.05
N ASP A 172 7.17 -16.00 -7.92
CA ASP A 172 6.08 -15.20 -8.44
C ASP A 172 4.88 -15.32 -7.49
N GLY A 173 4.37 -14.18 -7.01
CA GLY A 173 3.15 -14.11 -6.19
C GLY A 173 1.86 -14.22 -7.03
N GLY A 174 1.95 -13.89 -8.32
CA GLY A 174 0.87 -13.81 -9.29
C GLY A 174 1.24 -12.87 -10.45
N GLY A 175 0.72 -13.10 -11.66
CA GLY A 175 0.88 -12.18 -12.80
C GLY A 175 2.31 -11.97 -13.36
N GLY A 176 3.35 -12.40 -12.65
CA GLY A 176 4.77 -12.24 -12.99
C GLY A 176 5.48 -11.26 -12.07
N ILE A 177 6.77 -11.49 -11.84
CA ILE A 177 7.55 -10.65 -10.92
C ILE A 177 7.86 -9.29 -11.55
N THR A 178 7.28 -8.22 -11.00
CA THR A 178 7.56 -6.85 -11.43
C THR A 178 8.15 -6.00 -10.30
N TYR A 179 9.16 -5.19 -10.63
CA TYR A 179 9.84 -4.40 -9.62
C TYR A 179 10.45 -3.11 -10.14
N GLY A 180 10.52 -2.13 -9.25
CA GLY A 180 11.17 -0.85 -9.44
C GLY A 180 12.47 -0.78 -8.66
N VAL A 181 13.48 -0.13 -9.23
CA VAL A 181 14.77 0.13 -8.59
C VAL A 181 15.09 1.62 -8.70
N LYS A 182 15.63 2.20 -7.64
CA LYS A 182 16.15 3.57 -7.63
C LYS A 182 17.48 3.64 -6.91
N PHE A 183 18.40 4.41 -7.48
CA PHE A 183 19.70 4.71 -6.88
C PHE A 183 19.76 6.21 -6.55
N PRO A 184 19.43 6.63 -5.32
CA PRO A 184 19.69 7.98 -4.84
C PRO A 184 21.17 8.33 -5.08
N GLY A 185 21.43 9.51 -5.62
CA GLY A 185 22.79 9.92 -6.00
C GLY A 185 23.17 9.58 -7.45
N ALA A 186 22.32 8.86 -8.20
CA ALA A 186 22.47 8.77 -9.66
C ALA A 186 22.36 10.16 -10.31
N VAL A 187 23.10 10.39 -11.39
CA VAL A 187 23.13 11.67 -12.12
C VAL A 187 21.73 12.03 -12.63
N GLN A 188 21.04 11.07 -13.25
CA GLN A 188 19.73 11.28 -13.85
C GLN A 188 18.58 11.21 -12.84
N ASN A 189 18.81 10.66 -11.64
CA ASN A 189 17.81 10.49 -10.59
C ASN A 189 16.49 9.82 -11.06
N ASN A 190 16.58 8.86 -11.97
CA ASN A 190 15.42 8.11 -12.49
C ASN A 190 15.02 6.99 -11.53
N ALA A 191 13.84 6.42 -11.74
CA ALA A 191 13.48 5.07 -11.30
C ALA A 191 13.53 4.13 -12.50
N TYR A 192 13.89 2.88 -12.26
CA TYR A 192 14.08 1.84 -13.27
C TYR A 192 13.11 0.70 -12.99
N PHE A 193 12.18 0.45 -13.91
CA PHE A 193 11.12 -0.54 -13.79
C PHE A 193 11.42 -1.73 -14.68
N ASN A 194 11.19 -2.93 -14.18
CA ASN A 194 11.59 -4.15 -14.84
C ASN A 194 10.69 -5.33 -14.46
N ALA A 195 10.83 -6.41 -15.21
CA ALA A 195 10.27 -7.71 -14.89
C ALA A 195 11.40 -8.73 -14.73
N ALA A 196 11.27 -9.66 -13.78
CA ALA A 196 12.22 -10.76 -13.59
C ALA A 196 11.46 -12.08 -13.41
N PRO A 197 11.01 -12.72 -14.50
CA PRO A 197 10.45 -14.08 -14.44
C PRO A 197 11.27 -15.02 -13.56
N VAL A 198 10.63 -15.99 -12.92
CA VAL A 198 11.31 -16.92 -12.00
C VAL A 198 12.55 -17.56 -12.65
N GLY A 199 13.69 -17.46 -11.97
CA GLY A 199 14.99 -17.97 -12.44
C GLY A 199 15.72 -17.06 -13.43
N SER A 200 15.09 -15.99 -13.91
CA SER A 200 15.75 -14.97 -14.73
C SER A 200 16.41 -13.89 -13.86
N SER A 201 17.29 -13.13 -14.47
CA SER A 201 18.06 -12.08 -13.81
C SER A 201 18.21 -10.85 -14.68
N ASN A 202 18.21 -9.67 -14.06
CA ASN A 202 18.56 -8.41 -14.70
C ASN A 202 19.77 -7.78 -14.00
N VAL A 203 20.64 -7.16 -14.77
CA VAL A 203 21.89 -6.55 -14.28
C VAL A 203 21.84 -5.03 -14.38
N TYR A 204 22.23 -4.38 -13.28
CA TYR A 204 22.39 -2.94 -13.15
C TYR A 204 23.88 -2.66 -12.97
N THR A 205 24.52 -2.17 -14.04
CA THR A 205 25.92 -1.74 -13.99
C THR A 205 25.99 -0.33 -13.45
N ILE A 206 26.57 -0.18 -12.25
CA ILE A 206 26.71 1.09 -11.55
C ILE A 206 28.14 1.61 -11.72
N THR A 207 28.29 2.78 -12.33
CA THR A 207 29.60 3.42 -12.56
C THR A 207 29.72 4.71 -11.75
N GLY A 208 30.91 4.98 -11.21
CA GLY A 208 31.25 6.30 -10.65
C GLY A 208 31.79 7.23 -11.73
N GLN A 209 31.53 8.54 -11.58
CA GLN A 209 32.20 9.61 -12.34
C GLN A 209 33.49 10.08 -11.67
#